data_AF-A0A936DIA8-F1
#
_entry.id   AF-A0A936DIA8-F1
#
_cell.length_a   1.000
_cell.length_b   1.000
_cell.length_c   1.000
_cell.angle_alpha   90.00
_cell.angle_beta   90.00
_cell.angle_gamma   90.00
#
_symmetry.space_group_name_H-M   'P 1'
#
loop_
_entity.id
_entity.type
_entity.pdbx_description
1 polymer ?
#
loop_
_entity_poly.entity_id
_entity_poly.type
_entity_poly.pdbx_seq_one_letter_code
_entity_poly.pdbx_strand_id
1 'polypeptide(L)'
;MKVNYEANVSVKTILIKIGFLPTGDGLQFDFGNCKLKANHGISRQFQEGYNFYGFYISERKAGEFDFFLPLFVESFEQGLAYIAFCLRKADLKYRPDWLNEGLAFEEHLPWKRDAKAFNENPKAVIEHEWFRIMVKKLRNLMSNSSDEALTKFSFNGSVLKVECENQTIVVSGIGNDWQREATVKTNSLDFLPKRIPNENILIYIWKDKLHINNRIFNLVT
;
A
#
# COMPACT_ATOMS: atom_id res chain seq x y z
N MET A 1 -14.28 -4.70 2.97
CA MET A 1 -13.70 -4.12 1.74
C MET A 1 -14.87 -3.60 0.92
N LYS A 2 -15.17 -2.30 1.01
CA LYS A 2 -16.22 -1.69 0.18
C LYS A 2 -15.62 -1.52 -1.21
N VAL A 3 -16.06 -2.38 -2.15
CA VAL A 3 -15.75 -2.21 -3.56
C VAL A 3 -16.50 -0.95 -4.00
N ASN A 4 -15.76 0.11 -4.27
CA ASN A 4 -16.32 1.32 -4.86
C ASN A 4 -16.65 0.97 -6.33
N TYR A 5 -17.91 1.12 -6.73
CA TYR A 5 -18.38 0.85 -8.10
C TYR A 5 -17.99 2.01 -9.04
N GLU A 6 -16.71 2.40 -9.05
CA GLU A 6 -16.16 3.00 -10.27
C GLU A 6 -16.17 1.88 -11.33
N ALA A 7 -16.50 2.23 -12.58
CA ALA A 7 -16.77 1.26 -13.64
C ALA A 7 -15.51 0.43 -13.97
N ASN A 8 -15.30 -0.65 -13.21
CA ASN A 8 -14.12 -1.49 -13.36
C ASN A 8 -14.09 -2.08 -14.78
N VAL A 9 -12.89 -2.09 -15.38
CA VAL A 9 -12.65 -2.57 -16.74
C VAL A 9 -12.23 -4.04 -16.69
N SER A 10 -12.86 -4.89 -17.49
CA SER A 10 -12.48 -6.29 -17.60
C SER A 10 -11.09 -6.43 -18.24
N VAL A 11 -10.21 -7.21 -17.61
CA VAL A 11 -8.87 -7.51 -18.15
C VAL A 11 -8.96 -8.20 -19.50
N LYS A 12 -9.98 -9.05 -19.74
CA LYS A 12 -10.20 -9.68 -21.05
C LYS A 12 -10.33 -8.65 -22.16
N THR A 13 -11.12 -7.60 -21.92
CA THR A 13 -11.33 -6.52 -22.89
C THR A 13 -10.05 -5.76 -23.17
N ILE A 14 -9.24 -5.51 -22.13
CA ILE A 14 -7.93 -4.87 -22.26
C ILE A 14 -7.01 -5.73 -23.15
N LEU A 15 -6.92 -7.04 -22.87
CA LEU A 15 -6.08 -7.97 -23.62
C LEU A 15 -6.45 -8.03 -25.09
N ILE A 16 -7.73 -8.16 -25.40
CA ILE A 16 -8.22 -8.15 -26.80
C ILE A 16 -7.86 -6.82 -27.47
N LYS A 17 -8.07 -5.69 -26.78
CA LYS A 17 -7.80 -4.35 -27.33
C LYS A 17 -6.31 -4.12 -27.62
N ILE A 18 -5.40 -4.70 -26.85
CA ILE A 18 -3.95 -4.59 -27.08
C ILE A 18 -3.38 -5.68 -28.01
N GLY A 19 -4.26 -6.48 -28.63
CA GLY A 19 -3.89 -7.42 -29.70
C GLY A 19 -3.64 -8.85 -29.24
N PHE A 20 -4.04 -9.25 -28.03
CA PHE A 20 -4.05 -10.67 -27.69
C PHE A 20 -5.11 -11.39 -28.50
N LEU A 21 -4.73 -12.53 -29.06
CA LEU A 21 -5.59 -13.36 -29.89
C LEU A 21 -6.14 -14.55 -29.08
N PRO A 22 -7.41 -14.94 -29.29
CA PRO A 22 -7.96 -16.13 -28.69
C PRO A 22 -7.28 -17.39 -29.21
N THR A 23 -7.11 -18.34 -28.31
CA THR A 23 -6.59 -19.70 -28.54
C THR A 23 -7.54 -20.71 -27.89
N GLY A 24 -7.34 -22.00 -28.11
CA GLY A 24 -8.18 -23.06 -27.50
C GLY A 24 -8.22 -23.00 -25.96
N ASP A 25 -7.14 -22.52 -25.34
CA ASP A 25 -6.95 -22.59 -23.88
C ASP A 25 -6.91 -21.21 -23.19
N GLY A 26 -7.11 -20.11 -23.95
CA GLY A 26 -7.00 -18.75 -23.39
C GLY A 26 -6.69 -17.69 -24.45
N LEU A 27 -5.95 -16.67 -24.05
CA LEU A 27 -5.49 -15.58 -24.93
C LEU A 27 -3.96 -15.65 -25.09
N GLN A 28 -3.43 -15.21 -26.23
CA GLN A 28 -1.99 -15.19 -26.46
C GLN A 28 -1.54 -13.95 -27.24
N PHE A 29 -0.38 -13.43 -26.87
CA PHE A 29 0.35 -12.41 -27.64
C PHE A 29 1.74 -12.93 -28.03
N ASP A 30 2.15 -12.67 -29.26
CA ASP A 30 3.45 -13.10 -29.78
C ASP A 30 4.40 -11.89 -29.91
N PHE A 31 5.45 -11.89 -29.09
CA PHE A 31 6.53 -10.90 -29.14
C PHE A 31 7.69 -11.35 -30.05
N GLY A 32 7.50 -12.38 -30.86
CA GLY A 32 8.47 -12.94 -31.81
C GLY A 32 9.46 -13.91 -31.17
N ASN A 33 10.01 -13.57 -30.00
CA ASN A 33 10.87 -14.45 -29.21
C ASN A 33 10.22 -14.92 -27.90
N CYS A 34 8.94 -14.60 -27.71
CA CYS A 34 8.14 -14.98 -26.56
C CYS A 34 6.67 -15.06 -26.94
N LYS A 35 6.02 -16.17 -26.58
CA LYS A 35 4.56 -16.30 -26.62
C LYS A 35 4.03 -16.15 -25.20
N LEU A 36 3.44 -15.00 -24.91
CA LEU A 36 2.82 -14.73 -23.62
C LEU A 36 1.37 -15.20 -23.68
N LYS A 37 1.05 -16.21 -22.88
CA LYS A 37 -0.31 -16.74 -22.74
C LYS A 37 -0.99 -16.12 -21.52
N ALA A 38 -2.28 -15.94 -21.60
CA ALA A 38 -3.13 -15.42 -20.54
C ALA A 38 -4.37 -16.32 -20.42
N ASN A 39 -4.45 -17.09 -19.35
CA ASN A 39 -5.54 -18.03 -19.12
C ASN A 39 -6.42 -17.55 -17.99
N HIS A 40 -7.73 -17.60 -18.21
CA HIS A 40 -8.70 -17.36 -17.16
C HIS A 40 -8.66 -18.51 -16.14
N GLY A 41 -8.60 -18.19 -14.86
CA GLY A 41 -8.57 -19.18 -13.80
C GLY A 41 -8.44 -18.57 -12.42
N ILE A 42 -8.01 -19.40 -11.46
CA ILE A 42 -7.90 -19.02 -10.06
C ILE A 42 -6.40 -18.90 -9.71
N SER A 43 -6.04 -17.83 -9.02
CA SER A 43 -4.68 -17.61 -8.48
C SER A 43 -4.40 -18.52 -7.28
N ARG A 44 -3.13 -18.55 -6.84
CA ARG A 44 -2.72 -19.28 -5.62
C ARG A 44 -3.42 -18.75 -4.35
N GLN A 45 -3.93 -17.53 -4.38
CA GLN A 45 -4.66 -16.88 -3.29
C GLN A 45 -6.19 -17.05 -3.43
N PHE A 46 -6.66 -17.99 -4.25
CA PHE A 46 -8.09 -18.24 -4.48
C PHE A 46 -8.86 -17.04 -5.04
N GLN A 47 -8.17 -16.17 -5.80
CA GLN A 47 -8.80 -15.06 -6.51
C GLN A 47 -8.94 -15.40 -7.99
N GLU A 48 -10.14 -15.19 -8.54
CA GLU A 48 -10.41 -15.37 -9.96
C GLU A 48 -9.78 -14.23 -10.80
N GLY A 49 -9.24 -14.56 -11.96
CA GLY A 49 -8.56 -13.61 -12.84
C GLY A 49 -7.81 -14.28 -13.99
N TYR A 50 -6.76 -13.62 -14.46
CA TYR A 50 -5.94 -14.11 -15.57
C TYR A 50 -4.52 -14.41 -15.10
N ASN A 51 -4.11 -15.67 -15.30
CA ASN A 51 -2.74 -16.11 -15.10
C ASN A 51 -1.97 -15.94 -16.41
N PHE A 52 -0.87 -15.19 -16.35
CA PHE A 52 0.02 -14.93 -17.46
C PHE A 52 1.26 -15.79 -17.33
N TYR A 53 1.59 -16.47 -18.42
CA TYR A 53 2.77 -17.31 -18.46
C TYR A 53 3.41 -17.28 -19.85
N GLY A 54 4.73 -17.33 -19.87
CA GLY A 54 5.49 -17.33 -21.11
C GLY A 54 6.98 -17.44 -20.83
N PHE A 55 7.72 -17.85 -21.84
CA PHE A 55 9.18 -17.90 -21.79
C PHE A 55 9.70 -17.03 -22.91
N TYR A 56 10.71 -16.22 -22.61
CA TYR A 56 11.45 -15.48 -23.62
C TYR A 56 12.90 -15.95 -23.64
N ILE A 57 13.43 -16.06 -24.85
CA ILE A 57 14.84 -16.37 -25.09
C ILE A 57 15.38 -15.31 -26.05
N SER A 58 16.48 -14.71 -25.67
CA SER A 58 17.29 -13.81 -26.49
C SER A 58 18.70 -14.38 -26.59
N GLU A 59 19.57 -13.74 -27.37
CA GLU A 59 20.97 -14.18 -27.50
C GLU A 59 21.73 -14.19 -26.16
N ARG A 60 21.33 -13.35 -25.19
CA ARG A 60 22.08 -13.14 -23.93
C ARG A 60 21.29 -13.44 -22.67
N LYS A 61 19.97 -13.61 -22.76
CA LYS A 61 19.07 -13.79 -21.62
C LYS A 61 17.96 -14.76 -21.96
N ALA A 62 17.63 -15.61 -21.00
CA ALA A 62 16.38 -16.34 -20.97
C ALA A 62 15.66 -16.00 -19.67
N GLY A 63 14.33 -16.06 -19.70
CA GLY A 63 13.54 -15.86 -18.51
C GLY A 63 12.11 -16.34 -18.72
N GLU A 64 11.39 -16.38 -17.60
CA GLU A 64 9.99 -16.73 -17.57
C GLU A 64 9.15 -15.56 -17.07
N PHE A 65 7.90 -15.56 -17.50
CA PHE A 65 6.84 -14.75 -16.93
C PHE A 65 5.90 -15.69 -16.19
N ASP A 66 5.61 -15.35 -14.94
CA ASP A 66 4.53 -15.94 -14.14
C ASP A 66 3.95 -14.80 -13.30
N PHE A 67 2.79 -14.30 -13.70
CA PHE A 67 2.11 -13.23 -12.97
C PHE A 67 0.60 -13.32 -13.14
N PHE A 68 -0.13 -12.63 -12.27
CA PHE A 68 -1.58 -12.69 -12.21
C PHE A 68 -2.18 -11.28 -12.21
N LEU A 69 -3.27 -11.10 -12.96
CA LEU A 69 -4.13 -9.92 -12.86
C LEU A 69 -5.54 -10.35 -12.43
N PRO A 70 -6.23 -9.53 -11.59
CA PRO A 70 -7.63 -9.76 -11.24
C PRO A 70 -8.54 -9.67 -12.48
N LEU A 71 -9.78 -10.19 -12.38
CA LEU A 71 -10.75 -10.11 -13.48
C LEU A 71 -11.03 -8.69 -13.96
N PHE A 72 -11.04 -7.75 -13.02
CA PHE A 72 -11.35 -6.36 -13.26
C PHE A 72 -10.29 -5.48 -12.61
N VAL A 73 -9.99 -4.37 -13.29
CA VAL A 73 -9.09 -3.31 -12.84
C VAL A 73 -9.83 -1.99 -12.86
N GLU A 74 -9.34 -0.98 -12.15
CA GLU A 74 -10.03 0.31 -12.00
C GLU A 74 -10.14 1.08 -13.33
N SER A 75 -9.17 0.87 -14.23
CA SER A 75 -9.09 1.58 -15.52
C SER A 75 -8.29 0.80 -16.56
N PHE A 76 -8.43 1.19 -17.84
CA PHE A 76 -7.64 0.63 -18.93
C PHE A 76 -6.14 0.88 -18.71
N GLU A 77 -5.79 2.10 -18.32
CA GLU A 77 -4.44 2.57 -18.05
C GLU A 77 -3.78 1.75 -16.93
N GLN A 78 -4.51 1.48 -15.85
CA GLN A 78 -4.02 0.63 -14.76
C GLN A 78 -3.74 -0.80 -15.24
N GLY A 79 -4.67 -1.42 -15.99
CA GLY A 79 -4.46 -2.77 -16.51
C GLY A 79 -3.28 -2.85 -17.46
N LEU A 80 -3.11 -1.84 -18.33
CA LEU A 80 -1.98 -1.74 -19.24
C LEU A 80 -0.66 -1.57 -18.48
N ALA A 81 -0.65 -0.70 -17.47
CA ALA A 81 0.51 -0.48 -16.60
C ALA A 81 0.94 -1.76 -15.87
N TYR A 82 -0.02 -2.55 -15.38
CA TYR A 82 0.27 -3.84 -14.74
C TYR A 82 1.01 -4.79 -15.68
N ILE A 83 0.46 -5.02 -16.88
CA ILE A 83 1.05 -5.93 -17.86
C ILE A 83 2.43 -5.41 -18.26
N ALA A 84 2.53 -4.12 -18.60
CA ALA A 84 3.77 -3.52 -19.03
C ALA A 84 4.86 -3.58 -17.95
N PHE A 85 4.49 -3.30 -16.69
CA PHE A 85 5.40 -3.43 -15.56
C PHE A 85 5.93 -4.86 -15.42
N CYS A 86 5.08 -5.88 -15.52
CA CYS A 86 5.50 -7.28 -15.44
C CYS A 86 6.49 -7.66 -16.57
N LEU A 87 6.32 -7.07 -17.77
CA LEU A 87 7.17 -7.36 -18.93
C LEU A 87 8.43 -6.47 -19.02
N ARG A 88 8.52 -5.40 -18.23
CA ARG A 88 9.50 -4.29 -18.41
C ARG A 88 10.97 -4.69 -18.52
N LYS A 89 11.37 -5.77 -17.86
CA LYS A 89 12.78 -6.22 -17.78
C LYS A 89 13.16 -7.19 -18.89
N ALA A 90 12.19 -7.70 -19.64
CA ALA A 90 12.44 -8.70 -20.65
C ALA A 90 12.98 -8.10 -21.94
N ASP A 91 13.85 -8.87 -22.59
CA ASP A 91 14.41 -8.54 -23.89
C ASP A 91 13.53 -9.14 -24.98
N LEU A 92 12.44 -8.43 -25.31
CA LEU A 92 11.43 -8.85 -26.26
C LEU A 92 11.81 -8.40 -27.67
N LYS A 93 11.75 -9.32 -28.65
CA LYS A 93 12.14 -9.08 -30.04
C LYS A 93 11.22 -8.06 -30.71
N TYR A 94 9.91 -8.22 -30.52
CA TYR A 94 8.91 -7.24 -30.92
C TYR A 94 8.44 -6.50 -29.68
N ARG A 95 8.45 -5.16 -29.72
CA ARG A 95 8.03 -4.31 -28.62
C ARG A 95 6.89 -3.40 -29.10
N PRO A 96 5.61 -3.80 -28.89
CA PRO A 96 4.48 -3.02 -29.38
C PRO A 96 4.34 -1.69 -28.64
N ASP A 97 3.72 -0.69 -29.28
CA ASP A 97 3.58 0.67 -28.73
C ASP A 97 2.87 0.70 -27.38
N TRP A 98 1.84 -0.13 -27.22
CA TRP A 98 1.09 -0.26 -25.96
C TRP A 98 1.99 -0.63 -24.77
N LEU A 99 3.12 -1.31 -25.00
CA LEU A 99 4.04 -1.66 -23.92
C LEU A 99 4.74 -0.41 -23.38
N ASN A 100 5.13 0.52 -24.26
CA ASN A 100 5.75 1.77 -23.85
C ASN A 100 4.71 2.71 -23.23
N GLU A 101 3.50 2.76 -23.79
CA GLU A 101 2.37 3.49 -23.19
C GLU A 101 2.07 2.99 -21.77
N GLY A 102 1.98 1.67 -21.58
CA GLY A 102 1.77 1.08 -20.26
C GLY A 102 2.85 1.44 -19.24
N LEU A 103 4.11 1.51 -19.67
CA LEU A 103 5.20 1.96 -18.80
C LEU A 103 5.08 3.45 -18.44
N ALA A 104 4.54 4.28 -19.32
CA ALA A 104 4.27 5.69 -19.01
C ALA A 104 3.15 5.83 -17.96
N PHE A 105 2.25 4.85 -17.84
CA PHE A 105 1.21 4.80 -16.83
C PHE A 105 1.66 4.17 -15.49
N GLU A 106 2.96 4.11 -15.18
CA GLU A 106 3.47 3.51 -13.94
C GLU A 106 2.80 4.08 -12.67
N GLU A 107 2.45 5.36 -12.66
CA GLU A 107 1.76 6.02 -11.55
C GLU A 107 0.34 5.48 -11.27
N HIS A 108 -0.28 4.75 -12.22
CA HIS A 108 -1.58 4.10 -12.03
C HIS A 108 -1.49 2.77 -11.27
N LEU A 109 -0.27 2.26 -11.05
CA LEU A 109 -0.06 1.02 -10.29
C LEU A 109 -0.47 1.22 -8.82
N PRO A 110 -1.24 0.29 -8.21
CA PRO A 110 -1.73 0.46 -6.85
C PRO A 110 -0.63 0.71 -5.82
N TRP A 111 0.52 0.02 -5.91
CA TRP A 111 1.63 0.23 -4.98
C TRP A 111 2.33 1.57 -5.17
N LYS A 112 2.31 2.16 -6.37
CA LYS A 112 2.86 3.50 -6.62
C LYS A 112 1.94 4.56 -6.03
N ARG A 113 0.63 4.44 -6.26
CA ARG A 113 -0.39 5.30 -5.63
C ARG A 113 -0.33 5.21 -4.11
N ASP A 114 -0.26 3.99 -3.56
CA ASP A 114 -0.14 3.76 -2.12
C ASP A 114 1.17 4.35 -1.56
N ALA A 115 2.30 4.19 -2.26
CA ALA A 115 3.57 4.75 -1.84
C ALA A 115 3.56 6.29 -1.87
N LYS A 116 2.98 6.89 -2.92
CA LYS A 116 2.82 8.34 -3.03
C LYS A 116 1.93 8.88 -1.92
N ALA A 117 0.75 8.31 -1.74
CA ALA A 117 -0.17 8.69 -0.68
C ALA A 117 0.45 8.49 0.71
N PHE A 118 1.25 7.43 0.91
CA PHE A 118 1.99 7.22 2.16
C PHE A 118 3.07 8.28 2.36
N ASN A 119 3.79 8.67 1.32
CA ASN A 119 4.81 9.71 1.41
C ASN A 119 4.20 11.08 1.73
N GLU A 120 3.09 11.42 1.08
CA GLU A 120 2.31 12.64 1.30
C GLU A 120 1.57 12.66 2.64
N ASN A 121 1.32 11.48 3.23
CA ASN A 121 0.66 11.36 4.52
C ASN A 121 1.39 12.19 5.60
N PRO A 122 0.70 13.08 6.34
CA PRO A 122 1.31 13.88 7.38
C PRO A 122 1.82 12.99 8.53
N LYS A 123 3.05 13.24 8.95
CA LYS A 123 3.75 12.47 10.00
C LYS A 123 4.32 13.43 11.02
N ALA A 124 4.30 13.01 12.27
CA ALA A 124 4.99 13.68 13.37
C ALA A 124 6.29 12.92 13.67
N VAL A 125 7.42 13.61 13.66
CA VAL A 125 8.70 13.09 14.13
C VAL A 125 8.92 13.64 15.53
N ILE A 126 8.96 12.76 16.53
CA ILE A 126 9.19 13.11 17.92
C ILE A 126 10.60 12.68 18.30
N GLU A 127 11.38 13.57 18.90
CA GLU A 127 12.72 13.20 19.38
C GLU A 127 12.63 12.16 20.49
N HIS A 128 13.66 11.32 20.58
CA HIS A 128 13.73 10.21 21.54
C HIS A 128 13.39 10.62 22.98
N GLU A 129 13.98 11.71 23.48
CA GLU A 129 13.79 12.16 24.86
C GLU A 129 12.35 12.59 25.13
N TRP A 130 11.74 13.31 24.20
CA TRP A 130 10.33 13.72 24.29
C TRP A 130 9.40 12.51 24.25
N PHE A 131 9.68 11.56 23.36
CA PHE A 131 8.90 10.33 23.28
C PHE A 131 9.02 9.49 24.55
N ARG A 132 10.22 9.41 25.15
CA ARG A 132 10.45 8.72 26.42
C ARG A 132 9.63 9.32 27.56
N ILE A 133 9.57 10.65 27.64
CA ILE A 133 8.74 11.36 28.63
C ILE A 133 7.26 11.05 28.37
N MET A 134 6.81 11.11 27.11
CA MET A 134 5.44 10.83 26.73
C MET A 134 5.01 9.41 27.12
N VAL A 135 5.79 8.39 26.75
CA VAL A 135 5.49 6.98 27.07
C VAL A 135 5.44 6.75 28.58
N LYS A 136 6.35 7.38 29.35
CA LYS A 136 6.32 7.28 30.82
C LYS A 136 5.03 7.85 31.39
N LYS A 137 4.60 9.02 30.92
CA LYS A 137 3.33 9.64 31.36
C LYS A 137 2.12 8.82 30.92
N LEU A 138 2.10 8.34 29.68
CA LEU A 138 1.03 7.48 29.16
C LEU A 138 0.89 6.19 29.95
N ARG A 139 2.00 5.57 30.39
CA ARG A 139 1.94 4.39 31.25
C ARG A 139 1.27 4.65 32.59
N ASN A 140 1.62 5.76 33.23
CA ASN A 140 0.99 6.13 34.49
C ASN A 140 -0.50 6.41 34.29
N LEU A 141 -0.91 6.95 33.13
CA LEU A 141 -2.30 7.14 32.78
C LEU A 141 -3.04 5.82 32.59
N MET A 142 -2.47 4.89 31.81
CA MET A 142 -3.06 3.57 31.59
C MET A 142 -3.29 2.79 32.89
N SER A 143 -2.38 2.89 33.85
CA SER A 143 -2.53 2.19 35.14
C SER A 143 -3.66 2.75 36.02
N ASN A 144 -4.14 3.96 35.72
CA ASN A 144 -5.18 4.65 36.51
C ASN A 144 -6.50 4.83 35.75
N SER A 145 -6.53 4.52 34.45
CA SER A 145 -7.70 4.72 33.59
C SER A 145 -8.67 3.55 33.65
N SER A 146 -9.94 3.81 33.32
CA SER A 146 -10.94 2.75 33.17
C SER A 146 -10.71 1.91 31.90
N ASP A 147 -11.28 0.71 31.84
CA ASP A 147 -11.16 -0.18 30.67
C ASP A 147 -11.78 0.40 29.38
N GLU A 148 -12.70 1.36 29.54
CA GLU A 148 -13.37 2.06 28.44
C GLU A 148 -12.71 3.39 28.09
N ALA A 149 -11.63 3.78 28.79
CA ALA A 149 -10.96 5.03 28.55
C ALA A 149 -10.39 5.11 27.13
N LEU A 150 -10.49 6.31 26.54
CA LEU A 150 -9.99 6.62 25.21
C LEU A 150 -8.85 7.61 25.31
N THR A 151 -7.82 7.38 24.51
CA THR A 151 -6.69 8.30 24.33
C THR A 151 -6.76 8.89 22.93
N LYS A 152 -6.71 10.22 22.86
CA LYS A 152 -6.79 10.99 21.63
C LYS A 152 -5.44 11.62 21.30
N PHE A 153 -5.02 11.50 20.05
CA PHE A 153 -3.78 12.04 19.53
C PHE A 153 -4.08 13.07 18.44
N SER A 154 -3.47 14.25 18.53
CA SER A 154 -3.53 15.30 17.51
C SER A 154 -2.16 15.96 17.34
N PHE A 155 -1.83 16.38 16.13
CA PHE A 155 -0.53 16.98 15.83
C PHE A 155 -0.70 18.17 14.90
N ASN A 156 -0.23 19.34 15.32
CA ASN A 156 -0.43 20.61 14.58
C ASN A 156 0.78 21.03 13.71
N GLY A 157 1.67 20.08 13.36
CA GLY A 157 2.91 20.34 12.63
C GLY A 157 4.13 20.64 13.52
N SER A 158 3.92 21.05 14.77
CA SER A 158 5.01 21.37 15.72
C SER A 158 4.86 20.71 17.09
N VAL A 159 3.64 20.34 17.45
CA VAL A 159 3.29 19.85 18.78
C VAL A 159 2.33 18.68 18.66
N LEU A 160 2.71 17.56 19.27
CA LEU A 160 1.84 16.40 19.46
C LEU A 160 1.14 16.55 20.81
N LYS A 161 -0.19 16.58 20.76
CA LYS A 161 -1.06 16.61 21.92
C LYS A 161 -1.67 15.22 22.10
N VAL A 162 -1.58 14.71 23.31
CA VAL A 162 -2.17 13.43 23.70
C VAL A 162 -3.10 13.68 24.89
N GLU A 163 -4.40 13.45 24.69
CA GLU A 163 -5.43 13.65 25.69
C GLU A 163 -5.97 12.31 26.14
N CYS A 164 -5.98 12.07 27.44
CA CYS A 164 -6.60 10.90 28.04
C CYS A 164 -7.30 11.35 29.31
N GLU A 165 -8.63 11.19 29.35
CA GLU A 165 -9.49 11.65 30.44
C GLU A 165 -9.21 13.13 30.77
N ASN A 166 -8.81 13.45 32.01
CA ASN A 166 -8.54 14.81 32.48
C ASN A 166 -7.07 15.24 32.36
N GLN A 167 -6.24 14.48 31.65
CA GLN A 167 -4.83 14.80 31.47
C GLN A 167 -4.47 15.05 30.01
N THR A 168 -3.59 16.02 29.82
CA THR A 168 -3.02 16.35 28.52
C THR A 168 -1.51 16.25 28.59
N ILE A 169 -0.93 15.44 27.70
CA ILE A 169 0.50 15.38 27.46
C ILE A 169 0.79 16.14 26.18
N VAL A 170 1.77 17.02 26.24
CA VAL A 170 2.21 17.82 25.10
C VAL A 170 3.68 17.58 24.88
N VAL A 171 4.06 17.23 23.65
CA VAL A 171 5.45 17.02 23.26
C VAL A 171 5.74 17.71 21.94
N SER A 172 6.94 18.28 21.84
CA SER A 172 7.39 18.91 20.59
C SER A 172 7.72 17.84 19.55
N GLY A 173 7.45 18.18 18.29
CA GLY A 173 7.75 17.35 17.14
C GLY A 173 7.95 18.18 15.88
N ILE A 174 8.40 17.52 14.82
CA ILE A 174 8.60 18.13 13.51
C ILE A 174 7.75 17.37 12.50
N GLY A 175 6.98 18.08 11.68
CA GLY A 175 6.22 17.46 10.61
C GLY A 175 5.11 18.32 10.06
N ASN A 176 4.14 17.67 9.43
CA ASN A 176 2.97 18.33 8.86
C ASN A 176 1.74 18.14 9.76
N ASP A 177 0.88 19.15 9.80
CA ASP A 177 -0.39 19.12 10.54
C ASP A 177 -1.27 17.94 10.11
N TRP A 178 -1.83 17.25 11.10
CA TRP A 178 -2.74 16.15 10.87
C TRP A 178 -4.14 16.69 10.61
N GLN A 179 -4.69 16.31 9.46
CA GLN A 179 -6.06 16.69 9.09
C GLN A 179 -7.14 16.01 9.94
N ARG A 180 -6.77 15.00 10.73
CA ARG A 180 -7.65 14.29 11.64
C ARG A 180 -6.92 13.82 12.89
N GLU A 181 -7.68 13.64 13.95
CA GLU A 181 -7.21 13.13 15.22
C GLU A 181 -7.33 11.60 15.26
N ALA A 182 -6.46 10.95 16.02
CA ALA A 182 -6.50 9.51 16.23
C ALA A 182 -6.98 9.20 17.64
N THR A 183 -8.10 8.49 17.75
CA THR A 183 -8.61 8.00 19.03
C THR A 183 -8.37 6.50 19.13
N VAL A 184 -7.77 6.05 20.23
CA VAL A 184 -7.50 4.62 20.49
C VAL A 184 -7.97 4.27 21.91
N LYS A 185 -8.25 2.99 22.17
CA LYS A 185 -8.49 2.53 23.54
C LYS A 185 -7.22 2.73 24.36
N THR A 186 -7.32 3.39 25.51
CA THR A 186 -6.16 3.70 26.38
C THR A 186 -5.40 2.42 26.75
N ASN A 187 -6.10 1.35 27.11
CA ASN A 187 -5.47 0.07 27.46
C ASN A 187 -4.71 -0.59 26.30
N SER A 188 -5.05 -0.28 25.05
CA SER A 188 -4.31 -0.83 23.89
C SER A 188 -2.89 -0.28 23.76
N LEU A 189 -2.58 0.82 24.46
CA LEU A 189 -1.26 1.44 24.47
C LEU A 189 -0.26 0.72 25.41
N ASP A 190 -0.70 -0.31 26.14
CA ASP A 190 0.15 -1.12 27.02
C ASP A 190 1.34 -1.75 26.27
N PHE A 191 1.12 -2.02 24.98
CA PHE A 191 2.04 -2.61 24.03
C PHE A 191 3.17 -1.66 23.57
N LEU A 192 3.13 -0.40 24.00
CA LEU A 192 4.24 0.53 23.82
C LEU A 192 5.50 -0.04 24.49
N PRO A 193 6.68 0.08 23.86
CA PRO A 193 7.88 -0.58 24.33
C PRO A 193 8.40 0.02 25.65
N LYS A 194 8.85 -0.83 26.59
CA LYS A 194 9.49 -0.36 27.84
C LYS A 194 10.87 0.22 27.58
N ARG A 195 11.58 -0.35 26.62
CA ARG A 195 12.88 0.10 26.13
C ARG A 195 12.66 0.82 24.81
N ILE A 196 12.90 2.12 24.82
CA ILE A 196 12.69 2.97 23.64
C ILE A 196 14.03 3.05 22.90
N PRO A 197 14.10 2.67 21.61
CA PRO A 197 15.33 2.75 20.83
C PRO A 197 15.84 4.19 20.79
N ASN A 198 17.15 4.40 20.83
CA ASN A 198 17.77 5.73 20.83
C ASN A 198 17.72 6.37 19.43
N GLU A 199 16.51 6.59 18.94
CA GLU A 199 16.21 7.13 17.62
C GLU A 199 14.94 7.99 17.68
N ASN A 200 14.78 8.87 16.70
CA ASN A 200 13.56 9.65 16.56
C ASN A 200 12.37 8.76 16.20
N ILE A 201 11.22 9.07 16.76
CA ILE A 201 10.03 8.25 16.66
C ILE A 201 9.05 8.88 15.69
N LEU A 202 8.70 8.10 14.67
CA LEU A 202 7.71 8.49 13.69
C LEU A 202 6.31 8.08 14.16
N ILE A 203 5.40 9.05 14.20
CA ILE A 203 3.99 8.84 14.56
C ILE A 203 3.12 9.37 13.42
N TYR A 204 2.16 8.57 12.96
CA TYR A 204 1.29 8.96 11.86
C TYR A 204 0.01 8.12 11.83
N ILE A 205 -1.00 8.59 11.09
CA ILE A 205 -2.24 7.86 10.87
C ILE A 205 -2.23 7.31 9.44
N TRP A 206 -2.46 6.01 9.25
CA TRP A 206 -2.50 5.40 7.92
C TRP A 206 -3.53 4.27 7.85
N LYS A 207 -4.34 4.23 6.78
CA LYS A 207 -5.39 3.23 6.56
C LYS A 207 -6.20 2.93 7.84
N ASP A 208 -6.65 4.00 8.49
CA ASP A 208 -7.46 4.01 9.73
C ASP A 208 -6.81 3.33 10.94
N LYS A 209 -5.48 3.41 11.01
CA LYS A 209 -4.69 2.95 12.15
C LYS A 209 -3.72 4.03 12.58
N LEU A 210 -3.49 4.12 13.88
CA LEU A 210 -2.40 4.93 14.45
C LEU A 210 -1.12 4.09 14.43
N HIS A 211 -0.08 4.64 13.83
CA HIS A 211 1.26 4.06 13.80
C HIS A 211 2.16 4.84 14.74
N ILE A 212 2.86 4.13 15.62
CA ILE A 212 3.91 4.67 16.49
C ILE A 212 5.13 3.79 16.29
N ASN A 213 6.06 4.23 15.44
CA ASN A 213 7.18 3.42 14.95
C ASN A 213 6.66 2.05 14.42
N ASN A 214 7.19 0.94 14.94
CA ASN A 214 6.81 -0.42 14.56
C ASN A 214 5.55 -0.95 15.27
N ARG A 215 4.76 -0.09 15.92
CA ARG A 215 3.49 -0.46 16.59
C ARG A 215 2.30 0.13 15.85
N ILE A 216 1.22 -0.65 15.80
CA ILE A 216 0.00 -0.32 15.08
C ILE A 216 -1.16 -0.45 16.05
N PHE A 217 -1.98 0.59 16.15
CA PHE A 217 -3.16 0.64 17.01
C PHE A 217 -4.40 0.88 16.15
N ASN A 218 -5.47 0.14 16.44
CA ASN A 218 -6.74 0.32 15.75
C ASN A 218 -7.43 1.57 16.30
N LEU A 219 -7.89 2.43 15.41
CA LEU A 219 -8.68 3.59 15.81
C LEU A 219 -10.06 3.14 16.31
N VAL A 220 -10.56 3.83 17.31
CA VAL A 220 -11.96 3.73 17.75
C VAL A 220 -12.73 4.77 16.96
N THR A 221 -13.61 4.30 16.08
CA THR A 221 -14.57 5.14 15.34
C THR A 221 -15.73 5.55 16.23
#